data_AF-A0A2E1TPK2-F1
#
_entry.id   AF-A0A2E1TPK2-F1
#
_cell.length_a   1.000
_cell.length_b   1.000
_cell.length_c   1.000
_cell.angle_alpha   90.00
_cell.angle_beta   90.00
_cell.angle_gamma   90.00
#
_symmetry.space_group_name_H-M   'P 1'
#
loop_
_entity.id
_entity.type
_entity.pdbx_description
1 polymer ?
#
loop_
_entity_poly.entity_id
_entity_poly.type
_entity_poly.pdbx_seq_one_letter_code
_entity_poly.pdbx_strand_id
1 'polypeptide(L)'
;MPTFALKLLDTYLIDVYYIFMIQIFQKNSVSKNNFLSLMKSYEVNYQDFIKLVDIKIINHKNLNKKYVSMPSRSKKKLSLSIQSVSNHTAIVRFSYTFFSSVQSLDYVDLKIYFDSKQVEIISSSKSRAYKIHKDLKSYHNQRLSRWYKNYFVSHWISSCLQDGYSFNACSEV
;
A
#
# COMPACT_ATOMS: atom_id res chain seq x y z
N MET A 1 6.09 25.47 8.66
CA MET A 1 5.64 24.12 8.27
C MET A 1 6.18 23.83 6.88
N PRO A 2 6.95 22.75 6.64
CA PRO A 2 7.42 22.48 5.29
C PRO A 2 6.26 21.90 4.48
N THR A 3 5.87 22.62 3.45
CA THR A 3 4.93 22.20 2.41
C THR A 3 5.64 21.13 1.58
N PHE A 4 5.47 19.86 1.96
CA PHE A 4 5.88 18.75 1.10
C PHE A 4 4.92 18.73 -0.09
N ALA A 5 5.35 19.29 -1.23
CA ALA A 5 4.71 19.01 -2.51
C ALA A 5 4.62 17.48 -2.64
N LEU A 6 3.41 16.96 -2.84
CA LEU A 6 3.12 15.54 -3.09
C LEU A 6 3.79 15.13 -4.40
N LYS A 7 5.10 14.95 -4.38
CA LYS A 7 5.80 14.08 -5.33
C LYS A 7 5.24 12.69 -5.10
N LEU A 8 4.75 12.08 -6.17
CA LEU A 8 4.29 10.70 -6.25
C LEU A 8 5.03 9.84 -5.22
N LEU A 9 4.30 9.36 -4.22
CA LEU A 9 4.84 8.48 -3.19
C LEU A 9 5.21 7.17 -3.88
N ASP A 10 6.42 7.11 -4.40
CA ASP A 10 6.94 5.91 -5.01
C ASP A 10 7.00 4.80 -3.95
N THR A 11 6.93 3.52 -4.35
CA THR A 11 7.15 2.40 -3.42
C THR A 11 8.50 2.49 -2.73
N TYR A 12 9.47 3.20 -3.35
CA TYR A 12 10.76 3.57 -2.76
C TYR A 12 10.64 4.32 -1.42
N LEU A 13 9.56 5.10 -1.26
CA LEU A 13 9.33 5.90 -0.06
C LEU A 13 8.70 5.08 1.07
N ILE A 14 8.17 3.88 0.85
CA ILE A 14 7.55 3.07 1.91
C ILE A 14 8.50 2.85 3.07
N ASP A 15 9.67 2.29 2.79
CA ASP A 15 10.61 1.88 3.83
C ASP A 15 11.47 3.06 4.32
N VAL A 16 11.77 4.04 3.45
CA VAL A 16 12.48 5.28 3.83
C VAL A 16 11.59 6.16 4.72
N TYR A 17 10.32 6.38 4.36
CA TYR A 17 9.38 7.06 5.25
C TYR A 17 9.14 6.26 6.51
N TYR A 18 9.04 4.92 6.44
CA TYR A 18 8.81 4.11 7.62
C TYR A 18 9.93 4.26 8.66
N ILE A 19 11.19 4.18 8.24
CA ILE A 19 12.35 4.36 9.13
C ILE A 19 12.44 5.80 9.64
N PHE A 20 12.33 6.80 8.76
CA PHE A 20 12.38 8.21 9.15
C PHE A 20 11.21 8.61 10.04
N MET A 21 9.99 8.16 9.75
CA MET A 21 8.80 8.45 10.56
C MET A 21 8.87 7.77 11.93
N ILE A 22 9.34 6.53 12.02
CA ILE A 22 9.57 5.87 13.31
C ILE A 22 10.61 6.64 14.13
N GLN A 23 11.68 7.13 13.52
CA GLN A 23 12.71 7.89 14.22
C GLN A 23 12.26 9.32 14.62
N ILE A 24 11.55 10.03 13.73
CA ILE A 24 11.10 11.41 13.94
C ILE A 24 9.89 11.50 14.88
N PHE A 25 8.93 10.56 14.76
CA PHE A 25 7.64 10.63 15.46
C PHE A 25 7.55 9.75 16.72
N GLN A 26 8.67 9.15 17.17
CA GLN A 26 8.77 8.55 18.50
C GLN A 26 8.30 9.50 19.63
N LYS A 27 8.30 10.82 19.38
CA LYS A 27 7.97 11.84 20.37
C LYS A 27 6.49 12.25 20.42
N ASN A 28 5.63 11.88 19.46
CA ASN A 28 4.25 12.38 19.41
C ASN A 28 3.21 11.25 19.30
N SER A 29 2.22 11.31 20.20
CA SER A 29 0.87 10.73 20.13
C SER A 29 0.64 9.28 20.61
N VAL A 30 0.75 9.07 21.92
CA VAL A 30 0.14 7.88 22.57
C VAL A 30 -1.40 8.03 22.70
N SER A 31 -1.94 9.26 22.72
CA SER A 31 -3.37 9.51 22.95
C SER A 31 -4.27 9.47 21.70
N LYS A 32 -3.76 9.78 20.50
CA LYS A 32 -4.53 9.69 19.23
C LYS A 32 -4.39 8.35 18.49
N ASN A 33 -3.35 7.57 18.82
CA ASN A 33 -3.02 6.30 18.17
C ASN A 33 -3.62 5.09 18.90
N ASN A 34 -4.90 5.18 19.28
CA ASN A 34 -5.63 4.09 19.91
C ASN A 34 -6.11 3.05 18.86
N PHE A 35 -6.51 1.87 19.32
CA PHE A 35 -6.92 0.78 18.41
C PHE A 35 -8.09 1.16 17.49
N LEU A 36 -9.08 1.90 18.00
CA LEU A 36 -10.25 2.32 17.23
C LEU A 36 -9.88 3.25 16.07
N SER A 37 -9.02 4.23 16.33
CA SER A 37 -8.51 5.12 15.29
C SER A 37 -7.75 4.35 14.21
N LEU A 38 -7.01 3.29 14.59
CA LEU A 38 -6.29 2.44 13.64
C LEU A 38 -7.27 1.65 12.76
N MET A 39 -8.29 1.05 13.36
CA MET A 39 -9.34 0.31 12.63
C MET A 39 -10.06 1.22 11.64
N LYS A 40 -10.45 2.42 12.07
CA LYS A 40 -11.07 3.42 11.19
C LYS A 40 -10.17 3.78 10.01
N SER A 41 -8.85 3.89 10.23
CA SER A 41 -7.89 4.17 9.17
C SER A 41 -7.81 3.02 8.15
N TYR A 42 -7.90 1.76 8.60
CA TYR A 42 -7.97 0.59 7.70
C TYR A 42 -9.23 0.61 6.82
N GLU A 43 -10.37 1.00 7.38
CA GLU A 43 -11.63 1.12 6.65
C GLU A 43 -11.59 2.25 5.61
N VAL A 44 -11.04 3.41 5.98
CA VAL A 44 -10.85 4.54 5.05
C VAL A 44 -9.97 4.10 3.87
N ASN A 45 -8.85 3.41 4.16
CA ASN A 45 -7.97 2.89 3.12
C ASN A 45 -8.69 1.92 2.18
N TYR A 46 -9.61 1.09 2.69
CA TYR A 46 -10.42 0.23 1.85
C TYR A 46 -11.37 1.02 0.95
N GLN A 47 -12.02 2.07 1.48
CA GLN A 47 -12.91 2.92 0.67
C GLN A 47 -12.15 3.62 -0.46
N ASP A 48 -10.91 4.04 -0.23
CA ASP A 48 -10.08 4.64 -1.28
C ASP A 48 -9.52 3.57 -2.22
N PHE A 49 -9.19 2.38 -1.71
CA PHE A 49 -8.73 1.26 -2.53
C PHE A 49 -9.77 0.85 -3.58
N ILE A 50 -11.05 0.74 -3.22
CA ILE A 50 -12.10 0.35 -4.17
C ILE A 50 -12.40 1.43 -5.22
N LYS A 51 -11.97 2.68 -5.01
CA LYS A 51 -11.99 3.73 -6.05
C LYS A 51 -10.84 3.56 -7.02
N LEU A 52 -9.69 3.06 -6.55
CA LEU A 52 -8.49 2.82 -7.35
C LEU A 52 -8.60 1.51 -8.15
N VAL A 53 -9.19 0.47 -7.57
CA VAL A 53 -9.28 -0.87 -8.14
C VAL A 53 -10.72 -1.36 -8.11
N ASP A 54 -11.26 -1.73 -9.28
CA ASP A 54 -12.54 -2.42 -9.34
C ASP A 54 -12.41 -3.81 -8.70
N ILE A 55 -13.06 -4.01 -7.54
CA ILE A 55 -13.03 -5.28 -6.80
C ILE A 55 -13.44 -6.48 -7.65
N LYS A 56 -14.26 -6.30 -8.70
CA LYS A 56 -14.68 -7.37 -9.59
C LYS A 56 -13.51 -8.04 -10.30
N ILE A 57 -12.39 -7.34 -10.51
CA ILE A 57 -11.21 -7.94 -11.11
C ILE A 57 -10.45 -8.85 -10.14
N ILE A 58 -10.65 -8.70 -8.82
CA ILE A 58 -9.97 -9.49 -7.78
C ILE A 58 -10.75 -10.79 -7.55
N ASN A 59 -10.53 -11.76 -8.43
CA ASN A 59 -11.18 -13.07 -8.37
C ASN A 59 -10.23 -14.18 -8.83
N HIS A 60 -10.62 -15.44 -8.59
CA HIS A 60 -9.80 -16.60 -8.95
C HIS A 60 -9.46 -16.72 -10.45
N LYS A 61 -10.30 -16.19 -11.35
CA LYS A 61 -10.05 -16.24 -12.81
C LYS A 61 -8.93 -15.28 -13.24
N ASN A 62 -8.69 -14.24 -12.45
CA ASN A 62 -7.69 -13.22 -12.72
C ASN A 62 -6.41 -13.39 -11.89
N LEU A 63 -6.26 -14.55 -11.24
CA LEU A 63 -5.06 -14.86 -10.47
C LEU A 63 -3.82 -14.83 -11.39
N ASN A 64 -2.74 -14.20 -10.92
CA ASN A 64 -1.50 -13.93 -11.66
C ASN A 64 -1.63 -13.04 -12.91
N LYS A 65 -2.83 -12.57 -13.27
CA LYS A 65 -2.97 -11.59 -14.34
C LYS A 65 -2.35 -10.25 -13.94
N LYS A 66 -1.84 -9.54 -14.93
CA LYS A 66 -1.23 -8.22 -14.76
C LYS A 66 -2.12 -7.16 -15.39
N TYR A 67 -2.44 -6.17 -14.60
CA TYR A 67 -3.12 -4.95 -15.02
C TYR A 67 -2.12 -3.81 -15.01
N VAL A 68 -2.19 -2.91 -15.99
CA VAL A 68 -1.30 -1.74 -16.05
C VAL A 68 -2.14 -0.49 -16.24
N SER A 69 -1.88 0.49 -15.39
CA SER A 69 -2.49 1.80 -15.47
C SER A 69 -1.41 2.85 -15.74
N MET A 70 -1.66 3.70 -16.74
CA MET A 70 -0.77 4.77 -17.16
C MET A 70 -1.60 6.04 -17.38
N PRO A 71 -1.78 6.87 -16.33
CA PRO A 71 -2.62 8.04 -16.43
C PRO A 71 -1.89 9.18 -17.14
N SER A 72 -2.64 10.06 -17.81
CA SER A 72 -2.07 11.16 -18.60
C SER A 72 -1.22 12.14 -17.78
N ARG A 73 -1.44 12.22 -16.46
CA ARG A 73 -0.70 13.11 -15.54
C ARG A 73 0.63 12.54 -15.06
N SER A 74 0.83 11.22 -15.12
CA SER A 74 2.05 10.57 -14.63
C SER A 74 2.73 9.80 -15.75
N LYS A 75 4.03 10.06 -15.96
CA LYS A 75 4.84 9.29 -16.92
C LYS A 75 5.21 7.88 -16.42
N LYS A 76 4.83 7.52 -15.19
CA LYS A 76 5.15 6.23 -14.57
C LYS A 76 4.01 5.24 -14.81
N LYS A 77 4.37 3.99 -15.13
CA LYS A 77 3.41 2.89 -15.22
C LYS A 77 3.28 2.24 -13.85
N LEU A 78 2.05 2.15 -13.36
CA LEU A 78 1.74 1.36 -12.17
C LEU A 78 1.10 0.06 -12.63
N SER A 79 1.66 -1.05 -12.16
CA SER A 79 1.10 -2.37 -12.41
C SER A 79 0.46 -2.95 -11.16
N LEU A 80 -0.59 -3.73 -11.37
CA LEU A 80 -1.32 -4.47 -10.36
C LEU A 80 -1.35 -5.94 -10.78
N SER A 81 -1.06 -6.84 -9.84
CA SER A 81 -1.20 -8.28 -10.06
C SER A 81 -1.86 -8.95 -8.86
N ILE A 82 -2.70 -9.94 -9.13
CA ILE A 82 -3.42 -10.67 -8.08
C ILE A 82 -2.60 -11.88 -7.69
N GLN A 83 -2.11 -11.91 -6.45
CA GLN A 83 -1.18 -12.94 -5.96
C GLN A 83 -1.92 -14.11 -5.32
N SER A 84 -3.00 -13.83 -4.60
CA SER A 84 -3.86 -14.85 -4.01
C SER A 84 -5.27 -14.32 -3.81
N VAL A 85 -6.27 -15.19 -3.92
CA VAL A 85 -7.66 -14.88 -3.62
C VAL A 85 -8.25 -16.02 -2.79
N SER A 86 -9.10 -15.67 -1.85
CA SER A 86 -9.99 -16.55 -1.08
C SER A 86 -11.35 -15.87 -0.99
N ASN A 87 -12.34 -16.55 -0.40
CA ASN A 87 -13.68 -15.98 -0.21
C ASN A 87 -13.67 -14.70 0.63
N HIS A 88 -12.75 -14.59 1.61
CA HIS A 88 -12.75 -13.50 2.60
C HIS A 88 -11.58 -12.54 2.46
N THR A 89 -10.52 -12.95 1.78
CA THR A 89 -9.30 -12.16 1.65
C THR A 89 -8.65 -12.28 0.27
N ALA A 90 -7.92 -11.25 -0.12
CA ALA A 90 -7.06 -11.29 -1.29
C ALA A 90 -5.71 -10.63 -1.01
N ILE A 91 -4.69 -11.02 -1.76
CA ILE A 91 -3.40 -10.36 -1.78
C ILE A 91 -3.17 -9.85 -3.20
N VAL A 92 -2.92 -8.56 -3.30
CA VAL A 92 -2.58 -7.88 -4.55
C VAL A 92 -1.20 -7.25 -4.43
N ARG A 93 -0.44 -7.28 -5.52
CA ARG A 93 0.87 -6.66 -5.63
C ARG A 93 0.79 -5.48 -6.56
N PHE A 94 1.19 -4.32 -6.06
CA PHE A 94 1.45 -3.15 -6.89
C PHE A 94 2.94 -3.02 -7.14
N SER A 95 3.31 -2.60 -8.35
CA SER A 95 4.71 -2.38 -8.71
C SER A 95 4.83 -1.26 -9.73
N TYR A 96 5.75 -0.33 -9.48
CA TYR A 96 6.13 0.65 -10.49
C TYR A 96 7.06 -0.02 -11.51
N THR A 97 6.75 0.18 -12.78
CA THR A 97 7.64 -0.24 -13.86
C THR A 97 8.37 1.00 -14.36
N PHE A 98 9.63 1.15 -13.97
CA PHE A 98 10.45 2.31 -14.36
C PHE A 98 11.08 2.16 -15.74
N PHE A 99 11.32 0.93 -16.18
CA PHE A 99 11.99 0.60 -17.44
C PHE A 99 11.13 -0.33 -18.29
N SER A 100 11.29 -0.28 -19.62
CA SER A 100 10.61 -1.18 -20.56
C SER A 100 11.06 -2.64 -20.46
N SER A 101 12.12 -2.93 -19.69
CA SER A 101 12.65 -4.28 -19.46
C SER A 101 12.24 -4.83 -18.09
N VAL A 102 11.24 -5.72 -18.11
CA VAL A 102 10.95 -6.94 -17.30
C VAL A 102 11.21 -6.99 -15.77
N GLN A 103 12.05 -6.17 -15.14
CA GLN A 103 12.26 -6.20 -13.68
C GLN A 103 11.58 -5.03 -12.97
N SER A 104 10.52 -5.34 -12.22
CA SER A 104 9.98 -4.45 -11.19
C SER A 104 10.94 -4.42 -10.00
N LEU A 105 11.67 -3.31 -9.84
CA LEU A 105 12.61 -3.10 -8.72
C LEU A 105 11.90 -2.90 -7.38
N ASP A 106 10.72 -2.27 -7.37
CA ASP A 106 9.97 -2.00 -6.16
C ASP A 106 8.51 -2.42 -6.26
N TYR A 107 8.04 -3.08 -5.20
CA TYR A 107 6.67 -3.54 -5.09
C TYR A 107 6.15 -3.41 -3.65
N VAL A 108 4.83 -3.31 -3.54
CA VAL A 108 4.09 -3.37 -2.29
C VAL A 108 2.97 -4.39 -2.41
N ASP A 109 2.86 -5.28 -1.42
CA ASP A 109 1.79 -6.25 -1.31
C ASP A 109 0.76 -5.74 -0.32
N LEU A 110 -0.47 -5.58 -0.81
CA LEU A 110 -1.62 -5.25 0.00
C LEU A 110 -2.46 -6.50 0.21
N LYS A 111 -2.83 -6.73 1.47
CA LYS A 111 -3.86 -7.70 1.84
C LYS A 111 -5.18 -6.98 2.04
N ILE A 112 -6.20 -7.48 1.37
CA ILE A 112 -7.57 -7.00 1.45
C ILE A 112 -8.38 -8.00 2.26
N TYR A 113 -9.17 -7.49 3.21
CA TYR A 113 -10.16 -8.24 3.97
C TYR A 113 -11.55 -7.76 3.54
N PHE A 114 -12.30 -8.62 2.85
CA PHE A 114 -13.58 -8.24 2.25
C PHE A 114 -14.66 -8.04 3.32
N ASP A 115 -14.73 -8.92 4.31
CA ASP A 115 -15.78 -8.86 5.34
C ASP A 115 -15.63 -7.65 6.25
N SER A 116 -14.41 -7.38 6.73
CA SER A 116 -14.13 -6.22 7.59
C SER A 116 -13.93 -4.93 6.81
N LYS A 117 -13.88 -4.98 5.47
CA LYS A 117 -13.60 -3.83 4.59
C LYS A 117 -12.30 -3.14 4.98
N GLN A 118 -11.20 -3.89 5.02
CA GLN A 118 -9.89 -3.38 5.44
C GLN A 118 -8.80 -3.69 4.41
N VAL A 119 -7.79 -2.82 4.33
CA VAL A 119 -6.60 -3.02 3.48
C VAL A 119 -5.32 -2.71 4.24
N GLU A 120 -4.35 -3.63 4.25
CA GLU A 120 -3.07 -3.46 4.93
C GLU A 120 -1.85 -3.84 4.07
N ILE A 121 -0.71 -3.21 4.33
CA ILE A 121 0.58 -3.65 3.75
C ILE A 121 1.11 -4.85 4.51
N ILE A 122 1.28 -5.96 3.80
CA ILE A 122 1.89 -7.17 4.35
C ILE A 122 3.39 -7.29 4.01
N SER A 123 3.82 -6.83 2.83
CA SER A 123 5.22 -6.87 2.39
C SER A 123 5.58 -5.75 1.41
N SER A 124 6.86 -5.42 1.36
CA SER A 124 7.50 -4.57 0.35
C SER A 124 8.81 -5.20 -0.16
N SER A 125 9.30 -4.78 -1.32
CA SER A 125 10.58 -5.24 -1.90
C SER A 125 11.76 -5.19 -0.92
N LYS A 126 11.87 -4.15 -0.10
CA LYS A 126 12.98 -3.98 0.87
C LYS A 126 12.67 -4.48 2.28
N SER A 127 11.42 -4.76 2.65
CA SER A 127 11.11 -5.41 3.95
C SER A 127 11.78 -6.78 4.11
N ARG A 128 12.06 -7.49 3.01
CA ARG A 128 12.84 -8.75 3.02
C ARG A 128 14.31 -8.55 3.37
N ALA A 129 14.87 -7.35 3.18
CA ALA A 129 16.27 -7.04 3.46
C ALA A 129 16.53 -6.72 4.94
N TYR A 130 15.53 -6.21 5.67
CA TYR A 130 15.68 -5.82 7.07
C TYR A 130 15.03 -6.85 8.00
N LYS A 131 15.81 -7.81 8.51
CA LYS A 131 15.41 -8.64 9.65
C LYS A 131 15.30 -7.73 10.89
N ILE A 132 14.10 -7.23 11.17
CA ILE A 132 13.82 -6.48 12.40
C ILE A 132 13.99 -7.45 13.58
N HIS A 133 15.01 -7.20 14.41
CA HIS A 133 15.29 -7.96 15.63
C HIS A 133 14.03 -7.99 16.53
N LYS A 134 13.56 -9.19 16.85
CA LYS A 134 12.42 -9.43 17.73
C LYS A 134 12.88 -9.34 19.19
N ASP A 135 12.61 -8.22 19.84
CA ASP A 135 12.76 -8.09 21.29
C ASP A 135 11.44 -7.64 21.91
N LEU A 136 11.05 -8.19 23.07
CA LEU A 136 9.72 -8.10 23.71
C LEU A 136 9.19 -6.68 24.03
N LYS A 137 9.99 -5.63 23.81
CA LYS A 137 9.50 -4.25 23.52
C LYS A 137 8.69 -4.18 22.20
N SER A 138 8.45 -5.32 21.56
CA SER A 138 7.93 -5.48 20.20
C SER A 138 6.47 -5.11 20.06
N TYR A 139 5.62 -5.16 21.09
CA TYR A 139 4.18 -4.90 20.89
C TYR A 139 3.88 -3.43 20.57
N HIS A 140 4.49 -2.49 21.29
CA HIS A 140 4.38 -1.07 20.97
C HIS A 140 4.97 -0.78 19.59
N ASN A 141 6.10 -1.39 19.26
CA ASN A 141 6.74 -1.25 17.95
C ASN A 141 5.92 -1.88 16.83
N GLN A 142 5.22 -3.00 17.08
CA GLN A 142 4.30 -3.64 16.13
C GLN A 142 3.05 -2.80 15.90
N ARG A 143 2.47 -2.22 16.96
CA ARG A 143 1.31 -1.32 16.83
C ARG A 143 1.69 -0.04 16.08
N LEU A 144 2.82 0.57 16.43
CA LEU A 144 3.37 1.73 15.72
C LEU A 144 3.69 1.38 14.26
N SER A 145 4.27 0.20 14.02
CA SER A 145 4.52 -0.31 12.66
C SER A 145 3.24 -0.36 11.83
N ARG A 146 2.17 -0.94 12.38
CA ARG A 146 0.86 -1.00 11.72
C ARG A 146 0.30 0.39 11.44
N TRP A 147 0.43 1.31 12.39
CA TRP A 147 0.05 2.71 12.23
C TRP A 147 0.76 3.38 11.05
N TYR A 148 2.09 3.28 10.98
CA TYR A 148 2.86 3.90 9.89
C TYR A 148 2.58 3.25 8.54
N LYS A 149 2.47 1.92 8.49
CA LYS A 149 2.06 1.21 7.28
C LYS A 149 0.69 1.67 6.80
N ASN A 150 -0.28 1.80 7.71
CA ASN A 150 -1.62 2.26 7.38
C ASN A 150 -1.62 3.71 6.90
N TYR A 151 -0.91 4.60 7.60
CA TYR A 151 -0.75 5.99 7.21
C TYR A 151 -0.13 6.12 5.81
N PHE A 152 0.88 5.31 5.51
CA PHE A 152 1.48 5.24 4.19
C PHE A 152 0.45 4.81 3.14
N VAL A 153 -0.30 3.71 3.37
CA VAL A 153 -1.33 3.23 2.42
C VAL A 153 -2.31 4.35 2.09
N SER A 154 -2.78 5.07 3.09
CA SER A 154 -3.71 6.18 2.92
C SER A 154 -3.16 7.24 1.97
N HIS A 155 -1.94 7.71 2.23
CA HIS A 155 -1.28 8.72 1.40
C HIS A 155 -0.96 8.21 0.00
N TRP A 156 -0.55 6.96 -0.10
CA TRP A 156 -0.17 6.34 -1.36
C TRP A 156 -1.38 6.13 -2.29
N ILE A 157 -2.48 5.58 -1.78
CA ILE A 157 -3.73 5.42 -2.55
C ILE A 157 -4.27 6.80 -2.94
N SER A 158 -4.28 7.77 -2.01
CA SER A 158 -4.71 9.14 -2.33
C SER A 158 -3.86 9.75 -3.45
N SER A 159 -2.53 9.58 -3.42
CA SER A 159 -1.65 10.05 -4.51
C SER A 159 -1.99 9.36 -5.82
N CYS A 160 -2.20 8.04 -5.82
CA CYS A 160 -2.56 7.30 -7.03
C CYS A 160 -3.87 7.81 -7.65
N LEU A 161 -4.88 8.10 -6.82
CA LEU A 161 -6.15 8.66 -7.28
C LEU A 161 -5.98 10.08 -7.85
N GLN A 162 -5.18 10.94 -7.21
CA GLN A 162 -4.90 12.30 -7.68
C GLN A 162 -4.17 12.32 -9.03
N ASP A 163 -3.27 11.36 -9.22
CA ASP A 163 -2.54 11.16 -10.47
C ASP A 163 -3.41 10.52 -11.57
N GLY A 164 -4.62 10.03 -11.23
CA GLY A 164 -5.59 9.48 -12.17
C GLY A 164 -5.42 8.00 -12.46
N TYR A 165 -4.67 7.26 -11.65
CA TYR A 165 -4.58 5.81 -11.79
C TYR A 165 -5.94 5.16 -11.51
N SER A 166 -6.25 4.13 -12.30
CA SER A 166 -7.41 3.27 -12.10
C SER A 166 -7.14 1.90 -12.71
N PHE A 167 -7.64 0.84 -12.06
CA PHE A 167 -7.53 -0.55 -12.51
C PHE A 167 -8.92 -1.16 -12.65
N ASN A 168 -9.26 -1.52 -13.89
CA ASN A 168 -10.51 -2.18 -14.25
C ASN A 168 -10.24 -3.32 -15.25
N ALA A 169 -11.29 -4.02 -15.69
CA ALA A 169 -11.16 -5.12 -16.66
C ALA A 169 -10.49 -4.67 -17.98
N CYS A 170 -10.66 -3.42 -18.40
CA CYS A 170 -10.02 -2.86 -19.59
C CYS A 170 -8.53 -2.52 -19.40
N SER A 171 -8.01 -2.63 -18.18
CA SER A 171 -6.61 -2.36 -17.85
C SER A 171 -5.72 -3.62 -17.94
N GLU A 172 -6.28 -4.76 -18.35
CA GLU A 172 -5.56 -6.03 -18.56
C GLU A 172 -4.59 -5.89 -19.74
N VAL A 173 -3.37 -6.43 -19.61
CA VAL A 173 -2.32 -6.43 -20.64
C VAL A 173 -1.93 -7.83 -21.02
#